data_AF-A0A937LE22-F1
#
_entry.id   AF-A0A937LE22-F1
#
_cell.length_a   1.000
_cell.length_b   1.000
_cell.length_c   1.000
_cell.angle_alpha   90.00
_cell.angle_beta   90.00
_cell.angle_gamma   90.00
#
_symmetry.space_group_name_H-M   'P 1'
#
loop_
_entity.id
_entity.type
_entity.pdbx_description
1 polymer ?
#
loop_
_entity_poly.entity_id
_entity_poly.type
_entity_poly.pdbx_seq_one_letter_code
_entity_poly.pdbx_strand_id
1 'polypeptide(L)'
;MGLQAFLLLLSPALIGPGKAAPLDFGRLDRAVSKCSMVKADQAIPCQRLQLTQSDITGLRIRFIGSSPEAEGITHRLTFLTGAPIDGQALECDSGRCRLTQSAWEGQIFSAAWGSFDDRGLPLGLPRSQKGRGRCRIVGKRLSCESQFRDGLILSAEARL
;
A
#
# COMPACT_ATOMS: atom_id res chain seq x y z
N MET A 1 -37.09 -55.47 -32.68
CA MET A 1 -35.87 -54.79 -32.18
C MET A 1 -36.26 -53.37 -31.81
N GLY A 2 -36.64 -53.13 -30.55
CA GLY A 2 -37.05 -51.80 -30.06
C GLY A 2 -35.92 -51.17 -29.25
N LEU A 3 -35.46 -50.00 -29.68
CA LEU A 3 -34.38 -49.24 -29.04
C LEU A 3 -34.94 -48.53 -27.79
N GLN A 4 -34.48 -48.91 -26.59
CA GLN A 4 -34.75 -48.16 -25.36
C GLN A 4 -33.89 -46.90 -25.33
N ALA A 5 -34.53 -45.73 -25.29
CA ALA A 5 -33.87 -44.46 -25.01
C ALA A 5 -33.77 -44.27 -23.48
N PHE A 6 -32.56 -44.34 -22.95
CA PHE A 6 -32.23 -44.00 -21.57
C PHE A 6 -32.31 -42.48 -21.39
N LEU A 7 -33.35 -42.00 -20.70
CA LEU A 7 -33.47 -40.61 -20.26
C LEU A 7 -32.58 -40.37 -19.04
N LEU A 8 -31.42 -39.73 -19.25
CA LEU A 8 -30.56 -39.20 -18.19
C LEU A 8 -31.19 -37.93 -17.61
N LEU A 9 -31.74 -38.04 -16.41
CA LEU A 9 -32.19 -36.91 -15.60
C LEU A 9 -30.96 -36.14 -15.08
N LEU A 10 -30.70 -34.97 -15.65
CA LEU A 10 -29.72 -34.00 -15.15
C LEU A 10 -30.32 -33.25 -13.96
N SER A 11 -29.90 -33.62 -12.75
CA SER A 11 -30.24 -32.90 -11.53
C SER A 11 -29.60 -31.51 -11.53
N PRO A 12 -30.35 -30.41 -11.32
CA PRO A 12 -29.76 -29.08 -11.16
C PRO A 12 -29.09 -29.01 -9.78
N ALA A 13 -27.76 -28.90 -9.78
CA ALA A 13 -27.01 -28.56 -8.58
C ALA A 13 -27.42 -27.14 -8.14
N LEU A 14 -28.00 -27.05 -6.95
CA LEU A 14 -28.32 -25.80 -6.26
C LEU A 14 -27.03 -25.01 -6.03
N ILE A 15 -26.78 -23.98 -6.84
CA ILE A 15 -25.75 -22.98 -6.58
C ILE A 15 -26.34 -22.03 -5.52
N GLY A 16 -26.12 -22.36 -4.24
CA GLY A 16 -26.38 -21.44 -3.15
C GLY A 16 -25.42 -20.24 -3.21
N PRO A 17 -25.81 -19.05 -2.74
CA PRO A 17 -24.90 -17.91 -2.67
C PRO A 17 -23.81 -18.23 -1.65
N GLY A 18 -22.63 -18.60 -2.14
CA GLY A 18 -21.45 -18.71 -1.30
C GLY A 18 -21.16 -17.35 -0.68
N LYS A 19 -21.31 -17.22 0.65
CA LYS A 19 -20.73 -16.10 1.38
C LYS A 19 -19.22 -16.15 1.13
N ALA A 20 -18.70 -15.21 0.34
CA ALA A 20 -17.27 -15.03 0.21
C ALA A 20 -16.69 -14.84 1.63
N ALA A 21 -15.64 -15.58 1.96
CA ALA A 21 -14.91 -15.35 3.20
C ALA A 21 -14.42 -13.89 3.23
N PRO A 22 -14.37 -13.24 4.42
CA PRO A 22 -13.79 -11.92 4.54
C PRO A 22 -12.37 -11.93 3.94
N LEU A 23 -12.09 -10.96 3.06
CA LEU A 23 -10.73 -10.80 2.55
C LEU A 23 -9.90 -10.08 3.62
N ASP A 24 -8.82 -10.72 4.08
CA ASP A 24 -7.83 -10.11 5.00
C ASP A 24 -6.95 -9.04 4.32
N PHE A 25 -7.41 -8.51 3.18
CA PHE A 25 -6.70 -7.53 2.37
C PHE A 25 -7.51 -6.24 2.26
N GLY A 26 -6.80 -5.13 2.09
CA GLY A 26 -7.47 -3.85 1.96
C GLY A 26 -6.53 -2.67 2.12
N ARG A 27 -7.13 -1.54 2.49
CA ARG A 27 -6.41 -0.28 2.67
C ARG A 27 -6.82 0.44 3.95
N LEU A 28 -5.80 0.93 4.66
CA LEU A 28 -5.93 2.06 5.56
C LEU A 28 -5.59 3.32 4.77
N ASP A 29 -6.52 4.26 4.69
CA ASP A 29 -6.31 5.56 4.02
C ASP A 29 -6.72 6.67 4.99
N ARG A 30 -5.77 7.53 5.36
CA ARG A 30 -5.99 8.60 6.34
C ARG A 30 -5.40 9.92 5.90
N ALA A 31 -6.13 10.98 6.20
CA ALA A 31 -5.55 12.31 6.32
C ALA A 31 -4.63 12.32 7.55
N VAL A 32 -3.45 12.92 7.42
CA VAL A 32 -2.44 12.97 8.47
C VAL A 32 -1.98 14.40 8.69
N SER A 33 -1.75 14.75 9.95
CA SER A 33 -1.08 16.00 10.34
C SER A 33 0.35 15.67 10.77
N LYS A 34 1.30 16.59 10.51
CA LYS A 34 2.74 16.37 10.77
C LYS A 34 3.29 15.20 9.96
N CYS A 35 3.31 15.39 8.65
CA CYS A 35 3.79 14.43 7.67
C CYS A 35 4.81 15.11 6.74
N SER A 36 5.93 14.44 6.48
CA SER A 36 6.98 14.93 5.60
C SER A 36 7.53 13.79 4.74
N MET A 37 7.81 14.08 3.48
CA MET A 37 8.57 13.25 2.56
C MET A 37 9.90 13.95 2.26
N VAL A 38 11.02 13.23 2.29
CA VAL A 38 12.34 13.79 2.01
C VAL A 38 12.93 13.09 0.80
N LYS A 39 13.43 13.90 -0.15
CA LYS A 39 14.17 13.45 -1.32
C LYS A 39 15.39 14.36 -1.51
N ALA A 40 16.59 13.78 -1.46
CA ALA A 40 17.84 14.53 -1.61
C ALA A 40 17.87 15.81 -0.74
N ASP A 41 17.61 15.64 0.55
CA ASP A 41 17.54 16.70 1.59
C ASP A 41 16.41 17.72 1.45
N GLN A 42 15.61 17.65 0.39
CA GLN A 42 14.41 18.48 0.25
C GLN A 42 13.23 17.83 0.97
N ALA A 43 12.72 18.50 2.01
CA ALA A 43 11.51 18.12 2.71
C ALA A 43 10.26 18.69 2.04
N ILE A 44 9.29 17.83 1.78
CA ILE A 44 8.01 18.16 1.16
C ILE A 44 6.90 17.73 2.13
N PRO A 45 6.00 18.63 2.56
CA PRO A 45 4.90 18.27 3.44
C PRO A 45 3.97 17.28 2.74
N CYS A 46 3.37 16.39 3.51
CA CYS A 46 2.31 15.51 3.03
C CYS A 46 1.05 15.67 3.88
N GLN A 47 -0.09 15.29 3.30
CA GLN A 47 -1.40 15.40 3.94
C GLN A 47 -2.14 14.06 3.98
N ARG A 48 -1.67 13.05 3.25
CA ARG A 48 -2.36 11.76 3.16
C ARG A 48 -1.39 10.60 3.21
N LEU A 49 -1.77 9.58 3.97
CA LEU A 49 -1.05 8.33 4.12
C LEU A 49 -1.96 7.16 3.73
N GLN A 50 -1.45 6.29 2.88
CA GLN A 50 -2.12 5.05 2.49
C GLN A 50 -1.24 3.85 2.81
N LEU A 51 -1.76 2.92 3.62
CA LEU A 51 -1.17 1.62 3.87
C LEU A 51 -2.06 0.58 3.18
N THR A 52 -1.51 -0.15 2.22
CA THR A 52 -2.25 -1.20 1.48
C THR A 52 -1.57 -2.53 1.69
N GLN A 53 -2.35 -3.50 2.17
CA GLN A 53 -1.93 -4.89 2.30
C GLN A 53 -2.74 -5.71 1.30
N SER A 54 -2.04 -6.24 0.29
CA SER A 54 -2.65 -7.01 -0.81
C SER A 54 -2.42 -8.52 -0.67
N ASP A 55 -1.46 -8.92 0.16
CA ASP A 55 -1.10 -10.31 0.44
C ASP A 55 -0.30 -10.36 1.76
N ILE A 56 0.23 -11.53 2.13
CA ILE A 56 1.06 -11.70 3.33
C ILE A 56 2.49 -11.16 3.16
N THR A 57 2.88 -10.84 1.92
CA THR A 57 4.28 -10.67 1.51
C THR A 57 4.79 -9.25 1.70
N GLY A 58 3.93 -8.30 2.06
CA GLY A 58 4.40 -6.97 2.42
C GLY A 58 3.36 -5.87 2.44
N LEU A 59 3.83 -4.68 2.80
CA LEU A 59 3.02 -3.47 2.89
C LEU A 59 3.42 -2.49 1.80
N ARG A 60 2.44 -1.97 1.07
CA ARG A 60 2.61 -0.78 0.24
C ARG A 60 2.26 0.46 1.05
N ILE A 61 3.26 1.29 1.27
CA ILE A 61 3.16 2.49 2.09
C ILE A 61 3.29 3.70 1.17
N ARG A 62 2.32 4.61 1.18
CA ARG A 62 2.30 5.75 0.28
C ARG A 62 1.98 7.05 1.00
N PHE A 63 2.90 7.99 0.86
CA PHE A 63 2.76 9.37 1.31
C PHE A 63 2.40 10.23 0.10
N ILE A 64 1.46 11.16 0.29
CA ILE A 64 0.98 12.05 -0.76
C ILE A 64 0.99 13.48 -0.24
N GLY A 65 1.70 14.34 -0.96
CA GLY A 65 1.89 15.75 -0.67
C GLY A 65 1.57 16.64 -1.87
N SER A 66 1.10 17.86 -1.65
CA SER A 66 1.08 18.87 -2.71
C SER A 66 2.49 19.39 -2.98
N SER A 67 2.80 19.73 -4.23
CA SER A 67 4.06 20.41 -4.56
C SER A 67 4.05 21.81 -3.95
N PRO A 68 5.12 22.22 -3.25
CA PRO A 68 5.27 23.61 -2.82
C PRO A 68 5.64 24.54 -3.98
N GLU A 69 6.14 24.01 -5.11
CA GLU A 69 6.58 24.82 -6.25
C GLU A 69 5.53 24.99 -7.35
N ALA A 70 4.54 24.09 -7.45
CA ALA A 70 3.57 24.08 -8.54
C ALA A 70 2.15 23.73 -8.08
N GLU A 71 1.21 24.65 -8.32
CA GLU A 71 -0.20 24.45 -8.05
C GLU A 71 -0.77 23.29 -8.88
N GLY A 72 -1.71 22.53 -8.28
CA GLY A 72 -2.32 21.36 -8.93
C GLY A 72 -1.41 20.13 -9.00
N ILE A 73 -0.12 20.24 -8.64
CA ILE A 73 0.80 19.11 -8.67
C ILE A 73 0.86 18.43 -7.30
N THR A 74 0.85 17.09 -7.33
CA THR A 74 1.07 16.27 -6.14
C THR A 74 2.30 15.38 -6.30
N HIS A 75 3.08 15.28 -5.23
CA HIS A 75 4.15 14.32 -5.09
C HIS A 75 3.67 13.09 -4.34
N ARG A 76 4.20 11.94 -4.75
CA ARG A 76 3.92 10.65 -4.14
C ARG A 76 5.20 9.89 -3.92
N LEU A 77 5.46 9.56 -2.66
CA LEU A 77 6.51 8.66 -2.26
C LEU A 77 5.89 7.33 -1.83
N THR A 78 6.23 6.25 -2.53
CA THR A 78 5.76 4.90 -2.23
C THR A 78 6.92 4.02 -1.80
N PHE A 79 6.80 3.36 -0.66
CA PHE A 79 7.69 2.28 -0.22
C PHE A 79 6.97 0.95 -0.34
N LEU A 80 7.73 -0.08 -0.73
CA LEU A 80 7.31 -1.47 -0.69
C LEU A 80 8.19 -2.21 0.31
N THR A 81 7.55 -2.79 1.33
CA THR A 81 8.22 -3.66 2.28
C THR A 81 8.03 -5.12 1.92
N GLY A 82 8.97 -5.97 2.31
CA GLY A 82 8.80 -7.42 2.28
C GLY A 82 7.93 -7.91 3.43
N ALA A 83 7.93 -9.23 3.62
CA ALA A 83 7.17 -9.88 4.68
C ALA A 83 7.58 -9.29 6.03
N PRO A 84 6.60 -8.99 6.90
CA PRO A 84 6.88 -8.34 8.16
C PRO A 84 7.60 -9.30 9.11
N ILE A 85 8.47 -8.74 9.96
CA ILE A 85 9.24 -9.53 10.93
C ILE A 85 8.31 -9.99 12.08
N ASP A 86 7.39 -9.11 12.50
CA ASP A 86 6.56 -9.27 13.72
C ASP A 86 5.08 -9.58 13.43
N GLY A 87 4.76 -9.98 12.20
CA GLY A 87 3.40 -10.24 11.73
C GLY A 87 2.74 -9.06 10.99
N GLN A 88 1.51 -9.26 10.54
CA GLN A 88 0.82 -8.31 9.66
C GLN A 88 0.68 -6.92 10.30
N ALA A 89 0.89 -5.85 9.52
CA ALA A 89 0.74 -4.47 9.98
C ALA A 89 -0.72 -4.04 10.11
N LEU A 90 -1.58 -4.66 9.32
CA LEU A 90 -2.98 -4.31 9.16
C LEU A 90 -3.88 -5.52 9.42
N GLU A 91 -5.02 -5.25 10.04
CA GLU A 91 -6.15 -6.16 10.14
C GLU A 91 -7.26 -5.54 9.32
N CYS A 92 -7.76 -6.30 8.36
CA CYS A 92 -8.71 -5.81 7.38
C CYS A 92 -10.04 -6.54 7.54
N ASP A 93 -11.12 -5.77 7.59
CA ASP A 93 -12.48 -6.28 7.50
C ASP A 93 -13.16 -5.60 6.32
N SER A 94 -13.62 -6.41 5.38
CA SER A 94 -14.38 -5.95 4.21
C SER A 94 -13.65 -4.84 3.43
N GLY A 95 -12.33 -5.01 3.25
CA GLY A 95 -11.46 -4.09 2.51
C GLY A 95 -11.02 -2.83 3.27
N ARG A 96 -11.55 -2.59 4.48
CA ARG A 96 -11.12 -1.49 5.36
C ARG A 96 -10.18 -2.02 6.42
N CYS A 97 -9.02 -1.40 6.53
CA CYS A 97 -8.00 -1.86 7.47
C CYS A 97 -7.78 -0.93 8.65
N ARG A 98 -7.35 -1.51 9.76
CA ARG A 98 -6.82 -0.83 10.95
C ARG A 98 -5.45 -1.41 11.29
N LEU A 99 -4.67 -0.68 12.08
CA LEU A 99 -3.40 -1.19 12.59
C LEU A 99 -3.68 -2.35 13.58
N THR A 100 -2.90 -3.43 13.44
CA THR A 100 -2.94 -4.61 14.33
C THR A 100 -2.23 -4.36 15.65
N GLN A 101 -1.07 -3.70 15.58
CA GLN A 101 -0.12 -3.57 16.67
C GLN A 101 0.31 -2.11 16.87
N SER A 102 0.74 -1.78 18.08
CA SER A 102 1.30 -0.47 18.43
C SER A 102 2.74 -0.27 17.93
N ALA A 103 3.42 -1.38 17.63
CA ALA A 103 4.74 -1.45 17.05
C ALA A 103 4.72 -2.38 15.82
N TRP A 104 5.42 -2.01 14.76
CA TRP A 104 5.59 -2.86 13.58
C TRP A 104 6.87 -2.47 12.84
N GLU A 105 7.50 -3.43 12.18
CA GLU A 105 8.65 -3.20 11.30
C GLU A 105 8.57 -4.01 10.00
N GLY A 106 8.97 -3.38 8.90
CA GLY A 106 9.13 -4.03 7.59
C GLY A 106 10.38 -3.58 6.86
N GLN A 107 11.10 -4.52 6.25
CA GLN A 107 12.28 -4.21 5.41
C GLN A 107 11.85 -3.70 4.04
N ILE A 108 12.39 -2.57 3.60
CA ILE A 108 12.13 -1.99 2.28
C ILE A 108 12.99 -2.71 1.24
N PHE A 109 12.37 -3.13 0.14
CA PHE A 109 13.07 -3.65 -1.05
C PHE A 109 12.95 -2.74 -2.28
N SER A 110 12.01 -1.80 -2.27
CA SER A 110 11.77 -0.87 -3.36
C SER A 110 11.11 0.41 -2.87
N ALA A 111 11.45 1.54 -3.48
CA ALA A 111 10.67 2.75 -3.35
C ALA A 111 10.52 3.45 -4.71
N ALA A 112 9.51 4.31 -4.81
CA ALA A 112 9.22 5.08 -6.01
C ALA A 112 8.80 6.50 -5.65
N TRP A 113 9.38 7.46 -6.36
CA TRP A 113 8.93 8.85 -6.38
C TRP A 113 8.17 9.13 -7.68
N GLY A 114 7.05 9.85 -7.59
CA GLY A 114 6.30 10.32 -8.75
C GLY A 114 5.65 11.68 -8.51
N SER A 115 5.38 12.38 -9.60
CA SER A 115 4.62 13.63 -9.63
C SER A 115 3.37 13.43 -10.48
N PHE A 116 2.26 14.00 -10.06
CA PHE A 116 0.95 13.80 -10.65
C PHE A 116 0.22 15.14 -10.78
N ASP A 117 -0.61 15.27 -11.82
CA ASP A 117 -1.54 16.40 -11.96
C ASP A 117 -2.73 16.28 -10.99
N ASP A 118 -3.63 17.25 -11.05
CA ASP A 118 -4.84 17.38 -10.24
C ASP A 118 -5.84 16.23 -10.45
N ARG A 119 -5.80 15.60 -11.63
CA ARG A 119 -6.58 14.40 -11.97
C ARG A 119 -5.89 13.12 -11.52
N GLY A 120 -4.69 13.21 -10.97
CA GLY A 120 -3.89 12.07 -10.53
C GLY A 120 -3.20 11.32 -11.67
N LEU A 121 -3.04 11.95 -12.84
CA LEU A 121 -2.27 11.41 -13.95
C LEU A 121 -0.77 11.68 -13.74
N PRO A 122 0.10 10.69 -14.01
CA PRO A 122 1.53 10.87 -13.82
C PRO A 122 2.08 11.89 -14.82
N LEU A 123 2.82 12.89 -14.33
CA LEU A 123 3.54 13.87 -15.15
C LEU A 123 4.84 13.33 -15.76
N GLY A 124 5.13 12.05 -15.52
CA GLY A 124 6.30 11.33 -15.98
C GLY A 124 6.31 9.95 -15.34
N LEU A 125 7.16 9.06 -15.85
CA LEU A 125 7.26 7.72 -15.29
C LEU A 125 7.74 7.79 -13.82
N PRO A 126 7.00 7.18 -12.88
CA PRO A 126 7.47 7.06 -11.50
C PRO A 126 8.83 6.37 -11.48
N ARG A 127 9.81 6.99 -10.81
CA ARG A 127 11.15 6.44 -10.71
C ARG A 127 11.17 5.42 -9.58
N SER A 128 10.84 4.17 -9.90
CA SER A 128 10.98 3.04 -8.98
C SER A 128 12.41 2.53 -8.99
N GLN A 129 12.99 2.32 -7.82
CA GLN A 129 14.32 1.76 -7.67
C GLN A 129 14.33 0.69 -6.59
N LYS A 130 15.14 -0.36 -6.79
CA LYS A 130 15.43 -1.33 -5.74
C LYS A 130 16.39 -0.69 -4.74
N GLY A 131 16.01 -0.72 -3.47
CA GLY A 131 16.79 -0.13 -2.39
C GLY A 131 16.74 -1.01 -1.15
N ARG A 132 17.52 -0.63 -0.15
CA ARG A 132 17.45 -1.24 1.19
C ARG A 132 17.05 -0.18 2.18
N GLY A 133 16.32 -0.59 3.21
CA GLY A 133 15.82 0.33 4.21
C GLY A 133 14.83 -0.34 5.13
N ARG A 134 14.14 0.45 5.94
CA ARG A 134 13.10 -0.05 6.83
C ARG A 134 11.99 0.97 7.01
N CYS A 135 10.79 0.44 7.24
CA CYS A 135 9.67 1.21 7.76
C CYS A 135 9.33 0.70 9.16
N ARG A 136 8.96 1.62 10.05
CA ARG A 136 8.58 1.33 11.44
C ARG A 136 7.32 2.08 11.81
N ILE A 137 6.44 1.42 12.53
CA ILE A 137 5.34 2.06 13.25
C ILE A 137 5.66 1.94 14.74
N VAL A 138 5.69 3.06 15.46
CA VAL A 138 5.86 3.09 16.93
C VAL A 138 5.02 4.23 17.48
N GLY A 139 4.10 3.94 18.41
CA GLY A 139 3.36 4.98 19.13
C GLY A 139 2.62 5.96 18.19
N LYS A 140 1.95 5.43 17.17
CA LYS A 140 1.27 6.17 16.07
C LYS A 140 2.19 7.00 15.17
N ARG A 141 3.50 6.82 15.22
CA ARG A 141 4.42 7.39 14.24
C ARG A 141 4.81 6.31 13.25
N LEU A 142 4.59 6.57 11.96
CA LEU A 142 5.19 5.80 10.88
C LEU A 142 6.44 6.55 10.41
N SER A 143 7.57 5.87 10.33
CA SER A 143 8.79 6.37 9.70
C SER A 143 9.35 5.35 8.72
N CYS A 144 9.81 5.82 7.57
CA CYS A 144 10.42 5.02 6.53
C CYS A 144 11.71 5.70 6.07
N GLU A 145 12.76 4.92 5.88
CA GLU A 145 14.02 5.40 5.33
C GLU A 145 14.64 4.33 4.44
N SER A 146 15.13 4.75 3.27
CA SER A 146 15.74 3.87 2.29
C SER A 146 16.91 4.54 1.57
N GLN A 147 17.87 3.72 1.16
CA GLN A 147 19.01 4.11 0.35
C GLN A 147 19.11 3.25 -0.91
N PHE A 148 19.43 3.89 -2.03
CA PHE A 148 19.57 3.26 -3.35
C PHE A 148 21.05 3.16 -3.78
N ARG A 149 21.31 2.40 -4.85
CA ARG A 149 22.69 2.17 -5.35
C ARG A 149 23.38 3.44 -5.84
N ASP A 150 22.62 4.42 -6.32
CA ASP A 150 23.10 5.72 -6.77
C ASP A 150 23.36 6.69 -5.60
N GLY A 151 23.17 6.26 -4.36
CA GLY A 151 23.33 7.07 -3.16
C GLY A 151 22.12 7.92 -2.81
N LEU A 152 21.05 7.91 -3.62
CA LEU A 152 19.82 8.61 -3.29
C LEU A 152 19.24 8.06 -1.98
N ILE A 153 18.83 8.97 -1.10
CA ILE A 153 18.09 8.66 0.12
C ILE A 153 16.66 9.17 -0.05
N LEU A 154 15.70 8.30 0.24
CA LEU A 154 14.30 8.64 0.36
C LEU A 154 13.82 8.27 1.75
N SER A 155 13.23 9.24 2.45
CA SER A 155 12.61 9.00 3.75
C SER A 155 11.25 9.69 3.83
N ALA A 156 10.41 9.22 4.76
CA ALA A 156 9.15 9.87 5.06
C ALA A 156 8.70 9.55 6.47
N GLU A 157 7.96 10.46 7.06
CA GLU A 157 7.37 10.29 8.38
C GLU A 157 5.95 10.84 8.43
N ALA A 158 5.09 10.21 9.21
CA ALA A 158 3.73 10.68 9.47
C ALA A 158 3.25 10.27 10.87
N ARG A 159 2.30 11.03 11.42
CA ARG A 159 1.49 10.61 12.57
C ARG A 159 0.14 10.05 12.12
N LEU A 160 -0.18 8.86 12.63
CA LEU A 160 -1.36 8.02 12.34
C LEU A 160 -2.56 8.35 13.22
#